data_AF-A0A1B7MXU7-F1
#
_entry.id   AF-A0A1B7MXU7-F1
#
_cell.length_a   1.000
_cell.length_b   1.000
_cell.length_c   1.000
_cell.angle_alpha   90.00
_cell.angle_beta   90.00
_cell.angle_gamma   90.00
#
_symmetry.space_group_name_H-M   'P 1'
#
loop_
_entity.id
_entity.type
_entity.pdbx_description
1 polymer ?
#
loop_
_entity_poly.entity_id
_entity_poly.type
_entity_poly.pdbx_seq_one_letter_code
_entity_poly.pdbx_strand_id
1 'polypeptide(L)'
;MFPDAISSETPPTESPTSIDAHRQREGKWMALLPVVPPSQARKNKKVKRLLLEGVPSSVRYLVWCHLTDSKARAITGVYAQLGRRPRVAAFSDFEKDAKTYFPEQPQLHPHDGPLVSLLQAYLSMVPDIQYSSGLTSIAGHLLLLSPEEDAFWIFASMMDAYLRPYFSANTIQLEVDSALLSKAIEANDPGVFKKLYVTLCITPGTIAKPWFSTLFVGTLPVDYLHRIWDMFLYEGVPLLIRVGLTLVQCVRHLILQATSEEVAMEYLLHPPLACLPSTADTFLNQALSMKLKDDDVRKQRIKMESRLKRQTQSRSLSTNASGMQTASISLPKAS
;
A
#
# COMPACT_ATOMS: atom_id res chain seq x y z
N MET A 1 -25.34 35.42 1.31
CA MET A 1 -24.41 36.40 1.89
C MET A 1 -23.61 35.63 2.93
N PHE A 2 -22.51 35.01 2.49
CA PHE A 2 -21.63 34.22 3.35
C PHE A 2 -20.52 35.16 3.82
N PRO A 3 -20.19 35.22 5.12
CA PRO A 3 -19.08 36.04 5.57
C PRO A 3 -17.76 35.33 5.29
N ASP A 4 -16.91 36.04 4.55
CA ASP A 4 -15.47 35.81 4.44
C ASP A 4 -14.80 35.83 5.82
N ALA A 5 -14.02 34.80 6.11
CA ALA A 5 -12.96 34.84 7.11
C ALA A 5 -11.88 33.82 6.73
N ILE A 6 -11.08 34.16 5.72
CA ILE A 6 -9.78 33.52 5.50
C ILE A 6 -8.88 34.00 6.65
N SER A 7 -8.81 33.22 7.71
CA SER A 7 -7.75 33.36 8.70
C SER A 7 -6.48 32.84 8.07
N SER A 8 -5.58 33.76 7.69
CA SER A 8 -4.21 33.46 7.30
C SER A 8 -3.48 32.90 8.53
N GLU A 9 -3.58 31.59 8.75
CA GLU A 9 -2.70 30.90 9.68
C GLU A 9 -1.28 30.95 9.09
N THR A 10 -0.45 31.76 9.74
CA THR A 10 1.01 31.69 9.54
C THR A 10 1.46 30.28 9.89
N PRO A 11 2.34 29.64 9.08
CA PRO A 11 2.83 28.32 9.40
C PRO A 11 3.51 28.38 10.78
N PRO A 12 3.28 27.38 11.66
CA PRO A 12 3.86 27.39 13.00
C PRO A 12 5.38 27.52 12.89
N THR A 13 5.93 28.56 13.52
CA THR A 13 7.37 28.82 13.52
C THR A 13 8.05 27.68 14.27
N GLU A 14 8.72 26.78 13.55
CA GLU A 14 9.43 25.66 14.17
C GLU A 14 10.48 26.19 15.16
N SER A 15 10.49 25.62 16.37
CA SER A 15 11.48 26.01 17.38
C SER A 15 12.92 25.76 16.87
N PRO A 16 13.92 26.60 17.23
CA PRO A 16 15.31 26.40 16.81
C PRO A 16 15.85 24.99 17.14
N THR A 17 15.44 24.45 18.29
CA THR A 17 15.71 23.07 18.72
C THR A 17 15.14 22.00 17.79
N SER A 18 13.99 22.24 17.15
CA SER A 18 13.39 21.35 16.16
C SER A 18 14.19 21.33 14.85
N ILE A 19 14.62 22.51 14.39
CA ILE A 19 15.39 22.67 13.16
C ILE A 19 16.76 21.98 13.30
N ASP A 20 17.44 22.15 14.43
CA ASP A 20 18.73 21.49 14.67
C ASP A 20 18.57 19.97 14.75
N ALA A 21 17.51 19.47 15.39
CA ALA A 21 17.20 18.03 15.42
C ALA A 21 16.93 17.49 14.01
N HIS A 22 16.22 18.24 13.15
CA HIS A 22 16.00 17.89 11.76
C HIS A 22 17.32 17.78 10.98
N ARG A 23 18.19 18.81 11.06
CA ARG A 23 19.51 18.83 10.41
C ARG A 23 20.41 17.69 10.87
N GLN A 24 20.39 17.36 12.16
CA GLN A 24 21.14 16.24 12.70
C GLN A 24 20.67 14.90 12.12
N ARG A 25 19.35 14.67 12.03
CA ARG A 25 18.80 13.45 11.39
C ARG A 25 19.19 13.37 9.91
N GLU A 26 19.13 14.49 9.20
CA GLU A 26 19.53 14.57 7.80
C GLU A 26 21.01 14.20 7.62
N GLY A 27 21.90 14.80 8.41
CA GLY A 27 23.33 14.49 8.39
C GLY A 27 23.63 13.02 8.69
N LYS A 28 22.89 12.39 9.63
CA LYS A 28 23.04 10.95 9.92
C LYS A 28 22.69 10.09 8.70
N TRP A 29 21.64 10.43 7.96
CA TRP A 29 21.24 9.72 6.74
C TRP A 29 22.26 9.93 5.62
N MET A 30 22.67 11.18 5.36
CA MET A 30 23.67 11.50 4.33
C MET A 30 25.02 10.81 4.57
N ALA A 31 25.41 10.63 5.85
CA ALA A 31 26.61 9.89 6.20
C ALA A 31 26.43 8.36 6.10
N LEU A 32 25.20 7.83 6.21
CA LEU A 32 24.92 6.40 6.17
C LEU A 32 24.80 5.86 4.74
N LEU A 33 24.08 6.57 3.88
CA LEU A 33 23.72 6.15 2.52
C LEU A 33 24.93 5.69 1.66
N PRO A 34 26.10 6.36 1.67
CA PRO A 34 27.25 5.90 0.89
C PRO A 34 28.02 4.74 1.54
N VAL A 35 27.81 4.46 2.83
CA VAL A 35 28.59 3.48 3.61
C VAL A 35 27.93 2.11 3.62
N VAL A 36 26.61 2.06 3.77
CA VAL A 36 25.85 0.80 3.79
C VAL A 36 25.39 0.53 2.36
N PRO A 37 25.72 -0.61 1.73
CA PRO A 37 25.18 -0.92 0.41
C PRO A 37 23.66 -1.15 0.45
N PRO A 38 22.88 -0.71 -0.57
CA PRO A 38 21.43 -0.94 -0.66
C PRO A 38 21.02 -2.39 -0.43
N SER A 39 21.76 -3.35 -1.01
CA SER A 39 21.53 -4.80 -0.87
C SER A 39 21.58 -5.32 0.58
N GLN A 40 22.20 -4.57 1.49
CA GLN A 40 22.30 -4.90 2.92
C GLN A 40 21.37 -4.06 3.80
N ALA A 41 20.74 -3.02 3.25
CA ALA A 41 20.04 -1.99 4.01
C ALA A 41 18.93 -2.58 4.91
N ARG A 42 18.11 -3.49 4.36
CA ARG A 42 16.96 -4.10 5.06
C ARG A 42 17.33 -5.05 6.22
N LYS A 43 18.61 -5.39 6.38
CA LYS A 43 19.11 -6.21 7.49
C LYS A 43 20.01 -5.42 8.43
N ASN A 44 20.29 -4.16 8.09
CA ASN A 44 21.24 -3.34 8.81
C ASN A 44 20.59 -2.68 10.03
N LYS A 45 21.09 -3.00 11.23
CA LYS A 45 20.58 -2.45 12.50
C LYS A 45 20.70 -0.93 12.59
N LYS A 46 21.74 -0.33 11.97
CA LYS A 46 21.92 1.12 11.94
C LYS A 46 20.86 1.80 11.07
N VAL A 47 20.53 1.20 9.92
CA VAL A 47 19.41 1.64 9.07
C VAL A 47 18.10 1.58 9.86
N LYS A 48 17.79 0.43 10.49
CA LYS A 48 16.59 0.30 11.32
C LYS A 48 16.49 1.37 12.39
N ARG A 49 17.59 1.65 13.10
CA ARG A 49 17.63 2.68 14.14
C ARG A 49 17.33 4.07 13.57
N LEU A 50 17.97 4.47 12.46
CA LEU A 50 17.68 5.77 11.84
C LEU A 50 16.25 5.84 11.30
N LEU A 51 15.72 4.73 10.79
CA LEU A 51 14.30 4.66 10.42
C LEU A 51 13.43 4.89 11.64
N LEU A 52 13.73 4.32 12.82
CA LEU A 52 12.98 4.55 14.06
C LEU A 52 13.09 5.99 14.58
N GLU A 53 14.21 6.68 14.34
CA GLU A 53 14.40 8.10 14.67
C GLU A 53 13.63 9.06 13.72
N GLY A 54 13.12 8.55 12.60
CA GLY A 54 12.39 9.31 11.59
C GLY A 54 13.27 9.73 10.41
N VAL A 55 12.67 9.73 9.21
CA VAL A 55 13.34 10.14 7.97
C VAL A 55 12.94 11.59 7.65
N PRO A 56 13.88 12.54 7.57
CA PRO A 56 13.58 13.91 7.13
C PRO A 56 13.05 13.95 5.70
N SER A 57 12.10 14.85 5.41
CA SER A 57 11.49 14.97 4.08
C SER A 57 12.51 15.28 2.97
N SER A 58 13.54 16.06 3.29
CA SER A 58 14.64 16.45 2.37
C SER A 58 15.42 15.27 1.79
N VAL A 59 15.51 14.16 2.52
CA VAL A 59 16.29 12.96 2.10
C VAL A 59 15.42 11.73 1.91
N ARG A 60 14.09 11.84 2.07
CA ARG A 60 13.20 10.68 2.10
C ARG A 60 13.26 9.86 0.82
N TYR A 61 13.22 10.50 -0.35
CA TYR A 61 13.32 9.77 -1.61
C TYR A 61 14.66 9.04 -1.78
N LEU A 62 15.76 9.61 -1.27
CA LEU A 62 17.07 8.95 -1.29
C LEU A 62 17.07 7.70 -0.40
N VAL A 63 16.45 7.78 0.77
CA VAL A 63 16.27 6.63 1.66
C VAL A 63 15.38 5.57 1.03
N TRP A 64 14.30 5.95 0.35
CA TRP A 64 13.42 5.02 -0.34
C TRP A 64 14.12 4.35 -1.53
N CYS A 65 14.87 5.11 -2.35
CA CYS A 65 15.74 4.56 -3.38
C CYS A 65 16.72 3.53 -2.81
N HIS A 66 17.30 3.84 -1.65
CA HIS A 66 18.26 2.98 -0.98
C HIS A 66 17.63 1.69 -0.44
N LEU A 67 16.47 1.77 0.20
CA LEU A 67 15.77 0.61 0.76
C LEU A 67 15.20 -0.33 -0.31
N THR A 68 14.85 0.23 -1.47
CA THR A 68 14.33 -0.52 -2.62
C THR A 68 15.41 -1.01 -3.59
N ASP A 69 16.65 -0.56 -3.42
CA ASP A 69 17.74 -0.75 -4.38
C ASP A 69 17.34 -0.31 -5.81
N SER A 70 16.50 0.72 -5.92
CA SER A 70 15.89 1.15 -7.18
C SER A 70 16.92 1.65 -8.18
N LYS A 71 17.99 2.30 -7.70
CA LYS A 71 19.09 2.81 -8.53
C LYS A 71 19.85 1.69 -9.24
N ALA A 72 19.98 0.50 -8.65
CA ALA A 72 20.60 -0.65 -9.31
C ALA A 72 19.74 -1.21 -10.45
N ARG A 73 18.42 -0.93 -10.43
CA ARG A 73 17.47 -1.31 -11.48
C ARG A 73 17.31 -0.23 -12.54
N ALA A 74 17.73 1.00 -12.24
CA ALA A 74 17.57 2.12 -13.15
C ALA A 74 18.49 1.98 -14.36
N ILE A 75 17.89 1.85 -15.54
CA ILE A 75 18.60 1.80 -16.82
C ILE A 75 18.33 3.09 -17.58
N THR A 76 19.38 3.83 -17.88
CA THR A 76 19.30 5.12 -18.57
C THR A 76 18.48 5.04 -19.85
N GLY A 77 17.47 5.89 -19.96
CA GLY A 77 16.63 6.02 -21.15
C GLY A 77 15.48 5.00 -21.25
N VAL A 78 15.45 3.94 -20.43
CA VAL A 78 14.36 2.95 -20.45
C VAL A 78 13.04 3.58 -20.04
N TYR A 79 13.02 4.40 -19.00
CA TYR A 79 11.80 5.11 -18.57
C TYR A 79 11.19 5.94 -19.71
N ALA A 80 12.02 6.77 -20.37
CA ALA A 80 11.60 7.58 -21.50
C ALA A 80 11.11 6.74 -22.69
N GLN A 81 11.75 5.59 -22.98
CA GLN A 81 11.32 4.68 -24.03
C GLN A 81 9.96 4.03 -23.73
N LEU A 82 9.73 3.65 -22.46
CA LEU A 82 8.46 3.09 -22.01
C LEU A 82 7.32 4.11 -22.12
N GLY A 83 7.56 5.37 -21.76
CA GLY A 83 6.58 6.45 -21.90
C GLY A 83 6.17 6.74 -23.35
N ARG A 84 7.03 6.43 -24.33
CA ARG A 84 6.75 6.60 -25.77
C ARG A 84 6.01 5.42 -26.41
N ARG A 85 5.78 4.32 -25.68
CA ARG A 85 5.02 3.18 -26.20
C ARG A 85 3.56 3.56 -26.46
N PRO A 86 2.85 2.81 -27.32
CA PRO A 86 1.41 3.00 -27.49
C PRO A 86 0.67 3.01 -26.15
N ARG A 87 -0.34 3.87 -26.04
CA ARG A 87 -1.11 4.06 -24.82
C ARG A 87 -1.75 2.75 -24.38
N VAL A 88 -1.65 2.45 -23.09
CA VAL A 88 -2.35 1.29 -22.51
C VAL A 88 -3.84 1.58 -22.39
N ALA A 89 -4.66 0.53 -22.28
CA ALA A 89 -6.12 0.66 -22.24
C ALA A 89 -6.63 1.58 -21.10
N ALA A 90 -5.92 1.63 -19.97
CA ALA A 90 -6.29 2.42 -18.80
C ALA A 90 -5.84 3.89 -18.84
N PHE A 91 -5.28 4.38 -19.96
CA PHE A 91 -4.69 5.72 -20.04
C PHE A 91 -5.64 6.84 -19.58
N SER A 92 -6.90 6.80 -20.03
CA SER A 92 -7.92 7.79 -19.63
C SER A 92 -8.27 7.74 -18.15
N ASP A 93 -8.13 6.56 -17.52
CA ASP A 93 -8.36 6.41 -16.08
C ASP A 93 -7.26 7.11 -15.28
N PHE A 94 -6.02 7.15 -15.79
CA PHE A 94 -4.91 7.85 -15.13
C PHE A 94 -5.21 9.35 -15.04
N GLU A 95 -5.66 9.95 -16.14
CA GLU A 95 -5.98 11.39 -16.22
C GLU A 95 -7.14 11.76 -15.31
N LYS A 96 -8.16 10.90 -15.25
CA LYS A 96 -9.30 11.06 -14.35
C LYS A 96 -8.85 10.96 -12.89
N ASP A 97 -8.14 9.90 -12.54
CA ASP A 97 -7.75 9.62 -11.16
C ASP A 97 -6.71 10.63 -10.65
N ALA A 98 -5.85 11.18 -11.52
CA ALA A 98 -4.97 12.29 -11.15
C ALA A 98 -5.75 13.48 -10.55
N LYS A 99 -6.87 13.85 -11.18
CA LYS A 99 -7.74 14.96 -10.72
C LYS A 99 -8.54 14.58 -9.48
N THR A 100 -9.03 13.34 -9.43
CA THR A 100 -9.87 12.87 -8.30
C THR A 100 -9.08 12.69 -7.01
N TYR A 101 -7.88 12.10 -7.08
CA TYR A 101 -7.10 11.73 -5.89
C TYR A 101 -6.08 12.81 -5.48
N PHE A 102 -5.71 13.71 -6.40
CA PHE A 102 -4.76 14.79 -6.11
C PHE A 102 -5.30 16.17 -6.55
N PRO A 103 -6.50 16.58 -6.12
CA PRO A 103 -7.13 17.83 -6.58
C PRO A 103 -6.25 19.07 -6.30
N GLU A 104 -5.54 19.07 -5.17
CA GLU A 104 -4.66 20.17 -4.75
C GLU A 104 -3.27 20.15 -5.39
N GLN A 105 -2.99 19.22 -6.32
CA GLN A 105 -1.67 19.03 -6.95
C GLN A 105 -1.77 19.14 -8.49
N PRO A 106 -2.02 20.35 -9.03
CA PRO A 106 -2.24 20.56 -10.46
C PRO A 106 -1.07 20.11 -11.34
N GLN A 107 0.14 20.04 -10.80
CA GLN A 107 1.32 19.53 -11.49
C GLN A 107 1.22 18.04 -11.87
N LEU A 108 0.33 17.27 -11.24
CA LEU A 108 0.10 15.84 -11.55
C LEU A 108 -0.99 15.62 -12.61
N HIS A 109 -1.78 16.64 -12.94
CA HIS A 109 -2.95 16.54 -13.83
C HIS A 109 -2.69 16.57 -15.35
N PRO A 110 -1.57 17.11 -15.89
CA PRO A 110 -1.38 17.18 -17.33
C PRO A 110 -1.42 15.81 -17.99
N HIS A 111 -1.95 15.76 -19.22
CA HIS A 111 -2.04 14.56 -20.05
C HIS A 111 -0.68 13.86 -20.23
N ASP A 112 0.40 14.62 -20.43
CA ASP A 112 1.78 14.11 -20.52
C ASP A 112 2.56 14.39 -19.22
N GLY A 113 1.85 14.56 -18.11
CA GLY A 113 2.40 14.89 -16.81
C GLY A 113 3.07 13.68 -16.12
N PRO A 114 3.80 13.92 -15.03
CA PRO A 114 4.63 12.90 -14.38
C PRO A 114 3.84 11.67 -13.92
N LEU A 115 2.62 11.85 -13.42
CA LEU A 115 1.78 10.76 -12.94
C LEU A 115 1.30 9.85 -14.08
N VAL A 116 0.79 10.45 -15.16
CA VAL A 116 0.33 9.73 -16.35
C VAL A 116 1.51 9.01 -17.01
N SER A 117 2.65 9.69 -17.16
CA SER A 117 3.89 9.13 -17.72
C SER A 117 4.40 7.94 -16.90
N LEU A 118 4.43 8.04 -15.57
CA LEU A 118 4.84 6.94 -14.68
C LEU A 118 3.93 5.71 -14.82
N LEU A 119 2.60 5.89 -14.76
CA LEU A 119 1.65 4.78 -14.86
C LEU A 119 1.64 4.15 -16.26
N GLN A 120 1.68 4.96 -17.32
CA GLN A 120 1.82 4.52 -18.71
C GLN A 120 3.10 3.69 -18.89
N ALA A 121 4.24 4.18 -18.40
CA ALA A 121 5.51 3.47 -18.49
C ALA A 121 5.47 2.13 -17.74
N TYR A 122 4.93 2.12 -16.52
CA TYR A 122 4.87 0.90 -15.71
C TYR A 122 3.95 -0.16 -16.32
N LEU A 123 2.72 0.20 -16.72
CA LEU A 123 1.79 -0.75 -17.33
C LEU A 123 2.22 -1.19 -18.73
N SER A 124 3.02 -0.39 -19.43
CA SER A 124 3.68 -0.81 -20.68
C SER A 124 4.85 -1.77 -20.46
N MET A 125 5.55 -1.64 -19.32
CA MET A 125 6.62 -2.55 -18.91
C MET A 125 6.06 -3.88 -18.39
N VAL A 126 4.87 -3.83 -17.78
CA VAL A 126 4.28 -4.91 -17.00
C VAL A 126 2.81 -5.12 -17.39
N PRO A 127 2.55 -5.87 -18.48
CA PRO A 127 1.20 -5.99 -19.04
C PRO A 127 0.25 -6.92 -18.26
N ASP A 128 0.74 -7.71 -17.29
CA ASP A 128 -0.08 -8.60 -16.47
C ASP A 128 -0.85 -7.87 -15.34
N ILE A 129 -0.51 -6.61 -15.10
CA ILE A 129 -1.10 -5.80 -14.04
C ILE A 129 -2.41 -5.19 -14.51
N GLN A 130 -3.46 -5.40 -13.73
CA GLN A 130 -4.73 -4.72 -13.90
C GLN A 130 -4.67 -3.36 -13.21
N TYR A 131 -5.05 -2.33 -13.96
CA TYR A 131 -5.14 -1.00 -13.40
C TYR A 131 -6.20 -0.91 -12.30
N SER A 132 -5.87 -0.18 -11.24
CA SER A 132 -6.85 0.37 -10.30
C SER A 132 -6.32 1.68 -9.73
N SER A 133 -7.19 2.52 -9.18
CA SER A 133 -6.85 3.81 -8.59
C SER A 133 -5.85 3.73 -7.42
N GLY A 134 -5.66 2.55 -6.83
CA GLY A 134 -4.59 2.31 -5.85
C GLY A 134 -3.19 2.52 -6.44
N LEU A 135 -2.98 2.19 -7.71
CA LEU A 135 -1.71 2.46 -8.40
C LEU A 135 -1.48 3.97 -8.52
N THR A 136 -2.52 4.72 -8.90
CA THR A 136 -2.49 6.19 -8.96
C THR A 136 -2.17 6.82 -7.62
N SER A 137 -2.83 6.33 -6.56
CA SER A 137 -2.59 6.77 -5.19
C SER A 137 -1.13 6.59 -4.75
N ILE A 138 -0.55 5.42 -5.02
CA ILE A 138 0.85 5.14 -4.64
C ILE A 138 1.82 5.97 -5.50
N ALA A 139 1.63 5.98 -6.82
CA ALA A 139 2.48 6.70 -7.76
C ALA A 139 2.51 8.21 -7.47
N GLY A 140 1.34 8.82 -7.24
CA GLY A 140 1.27 10.25 -6.94
C GLY A 140 2.00 10.62 -5.66
N HIS A 141 1.87 9.84 -4.57
CA HIS A 141 2.60 10.12 -3.33
C HIS A 141 4.12 9.98 -3.48
N LEU A 142 4.60 9.06 -4.32
CA LEU A 142 6.03 8.98 -4.63
C LEU A 142 6.52 10.23 -5.39
N LEU A 143 5.72 10.72 -6.35
CA LEU A 143 6.01 11.90 -7.15
C LEU A 143 6.00 13.21 -6.35
N LEU A 144 5.23 13.28 -5.27
CA LEU A 144 5.25 14.43 -4.36
C LEU A 144 6.56 14.56 -3.56
N LEU A 145 7.35 13.48 -3.48
CA LEU A 145 8.57 13.43 -2.67
C LEU A 145 9.85 13.20 -3.48
N SER A 146 9.73 12.78 -4.73
CA SER A 146 10.86 12.28 -5.53
C SER A 146 10.84 12.87 -6.93
N PRO A 147 12.02 13.07 -7.56
CA PRO A 147 12.09 13.30 -9.01
C PRO A 147 11.37 12.20 -9.78
N GLU A 148 10.79 12.53 -10.94
CA GLU A 148 9.90 11.64 -11.70
C GLU A 148 10.49 10.26 -12.00
N GLU A 149 11.70 10.21 -12.58
CA GLU A 149 12.33 8.93 -12.91
C GLU A 149 12.71 8.13 -11.64
N ASP A 150 13.08 8.81 -10.56
CA ASP A 150 13.32 8.15 -9.27
C ASP A 150 12.04 7.57 -8.67
N ALA A 151 10.94 8.30 -8.74
CA ALA A 151 9.63 7.81 -8.34
C ALA A 151 9.24 6.57 -9.14
N PHE A 152 9.48 6.55 -10.46
CA PHE A 152 9.22 5.38 -11.31
C PHE A 152 10.01 4.15 -10.85
N TRP A 153 11.32 4.28 -10.61
CA TRP A 153 12.13 3.13 -10.22
C TRP A 153 11.86 2.67 -8.79
N ILE A 154 11.52 3.58 -7.86
CA ILE A 154 11.01 3.22 -6.53
C ILE A 154 9.69 2.44 -6.68
N PHE A 155 8.74 2.98 -7.45
CA PHE A 155 7.43 2.36 -7.69
C PHE A 155 7.58 0.95 -8.27
N ALA A 156 8.36 0.80 -9.35
CA ALA A 156 8.59 -0.49 -9.99
C ALA A 156 9.22 -1.51 -9.02
N SER A 157 10.11 -1.06 -8.14
CA SER A 157 10.76 -1.92 -7.14
C SER A 157 9.81 -2.31 -6.00
N MET A 158 8.94 -1.40 -5.56
CA MET A 158 7.88 -1.71 -4.59
C MET A 158 6.86 -2.70 -5.16
N MET A 159 6.49 -2.52 -6.43
CA MET A 159 5.60 -3.43 -7.13
C MET A 159 6.19 -4.84 -7.21
N ASP A 160 7.44 -4.98 -7.66
CA ASP A 160 8.09 -6.30 -7.72
C ASP A 160 8.27 -6.97 -6.36
N ALA A 161 8.65 -6.20 -5.34
CA ALA A 161 8.94 -6.75 -4.03
C ALA A 161 7.68 -7.17 -3.27
N TYR A 162 6.57 -6.45 -3.42
CA TYR A 162 5.42 -6.60 -2.53
C TYR A 162 4.05 -6.53 -3.21
N LEU A 163 3.84 -5.58 -4.12
CA LEU A 163 2.49 -5.13 -4.46
C LEU A 163 1.91 -5.73 -5.73
N ARG A 164 2.74 -6.09 -6.71
CA ARG A 164 2.31 -6.67 -7.99
C ARG A 164 1.28 -7.79 -7.81
N PRO A 165 1.45 -8.74 -6.88
CA PRO A 165 0.45 -9.78 -6.63
C PRO A 165 -0.88 -9.28 -6.06
N TYR A 166 -1.11 -8.00 -5.79
CA TYR A 166 -2.43 -7.46 -5.44
C TYR A 166 -3.20 -6.93 -6.65
N PHE A 167 -2.53 -6.77 -7.79
CA PHE A 167 -3.11 -6.18 -9.00
C PHE A 167 -3.10 -7.14 -10.21
N SER A 168 -2.47 -8.31 -10.11
CA SER A 168 -2.51 -9.32 -11.18
C SER A 168 -3.87 -10.04 -11.22
N ALA A 169 -4.42 -10.28 -12.42
CA ALA A 169 -5.79 -10.79 -12.63
C ALA A 169 -6.14 -12.14 -11.95
N ASN A 170 -5.14 -12.97 -11.65
CA ASN A 170 -5.33 -14.35 -11.16
C ASN A 170 -4.59 -14.64 -9.85
N THR A 171 -4.34 -13.60 -9.08
CA THR A 171 -3.62 -13.70 -7.82
C THR A 171 -4.56 -13.99 -6.64
N ILE A 172 -4.13 -14.88 -5.76
CA ILE A 172 -4.79 -15.13 -4.47
C ILE A 172 -4.10 -14.34 -3.33
N GLN A 173 -3.09 -13.52 -3.64
CA GLN A 173 -2.20 -12.99 -2.61
C GLN A 173 -2.92 -12.03 -1.67
N LEU A 174 -3.88 -11.26 -2.18
CA LEU A 174 -4.70 -10.39 -1.34
C LEU A 174 -5.64 -11.19 -0.43
N GLU A 175 -6.18 -12.32 -0.90
CA GLU A 175 -6.96 -13.25 -0.08
C GLU A 175 -6.10 -13.87 1.02
N VAL A 176 -4.86 -14.27 0.71
CA VAL A 176 -3.91 -14.78 1.69
C VAL A 176 -3.63 -13.74 2.77
N ASP A 177 -3.25 -12.53 2.37
CA ASP A 177 -2.84 -11.49 3.32
C ASP A 177 -4.04 -10.94 4.12
N SER A 178 -5.25 -10.92 3.54
CA SER A 178 -6.49 -10.58 4.26
C SER A 178 -6.88 -11.65 5.29
N ALA A 179 -6.69 -12.94 4.98
CA ALA A 179 -6.91 -14.01 5.94
C ALA A 179 -5.90 -13.98 7.10
N LEU A 180 -4.64 -13.60 6.83
CA LEU A 180 -3.65 -13.37 7.89
C LEU A 180 -4.03 -12.20 8.79
N LEU A 181 -4.50 -11.09 8.22
CA LEU A 181 -5.01 -9.96 9.00
C LEU A 181 -6.19 -10.38 9.90
N SER A 182 -7.16 -11.10 9.35
CA SER A 182 -8.32 -11.59 10.12
C SER A 182 -7.90 -12.49 11.30
N LYS A 183 -6.95 -13.42 11.09
CA LYS A 183 -6.40 -14.23 12.18
C LYS A 183 -5.62 -13.43 13.21
N ALA A 184 -4.89 -12.42 12.75
CA ALA A 184 -4.16 -11.55 13.65
C ALA A 184 -5.13 -10.72 14.51
N ILE A 185 -6.25 -10.27 13.95
CA ILE A 185 -7.34 -9.61 14.69
C ILE A 185 -7.94 -10.59 15.70
N GLU A 186 -8.26 -11.82 15.30
CA GLU A 186 -8.77 -12.86 16.22
C GLU A 186 -7.86 -13.09 17.43
N ALA A 187 -6.55 -13.18 17.18
CA ALA A 187 -5.56 -13.44 18.23
C ALA A 187 -5.34 -12.24 19.18
N ASN A 188 -5.53 -11.01 18.70
CA ASN A 188 -5.30 -9.80 19.49
C ASN A 188 -6.59 -9.27 20.14
N ASP A 189 -7.74 -9.42 19.49
CA ASP A 189 -9.05 -8.98 19.98
C ASP A 189 -10.19 -9.87 19.43
N PRO A 190 -10.51 -10.98 20.13
CA PRO A 190 -11.60 -11.87 19.74
C PRO A 190 -12.98 -11.18 19.69
N GLY A 191 -13.18 -10.11 20.48
CA GLY A 191 -14.43 -9.37 20.51
C GLY A 191 -14.66 -8.58 19.22
N VAL A 192 -13.62 -7.88 18.76
CA VAL A 192 -13.65 -7.20 17.47
C VAL A 192 -13.74 -8.19 16.31
N PHE A 193 -13.00 -9.30 16.37
CA PHE A 193 -13.13 -10.36 15.37
C PHE A 193 -14.58 -10.84 15.23
N LYS A 194 -15.23 -11.19 16.35
CA LYS A 194 -16.62 -11.62 16.35
C LYS A 194 -17.53 -10.54 15.76
N LYS A 195 -17.33 -9.28 16.15
CA LYS A 195 -18.14 -8.17 15.64
C LYS A 195 -18.02 -8.03 14.12
N LEU A 196 -16.81 -7.93 13.58
CA LEU A 196 -16.57 -7.70 12.16
C LEU A 196 -16.98 -8.91 11.29
N TYR A 197 -16.49 -10.09 11.64
CA TYR A 197 -16.55 -11.26 10.74
C TYR A 197 -17.75 -12.17 10.98
N VAL A 198 -18.30 -12.18 12.19
CA VAL A 198 -19.42 -13.08 12.56
C VAL A 198 -20.73 -12.32 12.67
N THR A 199 -20.74 -11.17 13.35
CA THR A 199 -21.98 -10.37 13.53
C THR A 199 -22.31 -9.54 12.31
N LEU A 200 -21.33 -8.85 11.74
CA LEU A 200 -21.51 -7.99 10.56
C LEU A 200 -21.21 -8.73 9.24
N CYS A 201 -20.72 -9.96 9.29
CA CYS A 201 -20.43 -10.79 8.11
C CYS A 201 -19.48 -10.15 7.07
N ILE A 202 -18.64 -9.20 7.49
CA ILE A 202 -17.70 -8.52 6.59
C ILE A 202 -16.65 -9.52 6.14
N THR A 203 -16.38 -9.59 4.84
CA THR A 203 -15.30 -10.46 4.35
C THR A 203 -13.93 -9.83 4.62
N PRO A 204 -12.89 -10.56 5.07
CA PRO A 204 -11.56 -9.99 5.33
C PRO A 204 -10.98 -9.17 4.16
N GLY A 205 -11.24 -9.61 2.93
CA GLY A 205 -10.83 -8.89 1.72
C GLY A 205 -11.45 -7.51 1.58
N THR A 206 -12.68 -7.28 2.07
CA THR A 206 -13.36 -5.98 2.03
C THR A 206 -12.59 -4.93 2.85
N ILE A 207 -12.03 -5.34 4.01
CA ILE A 207 -11.20 -4.48 4.85
C ILE A 207 -9.78 -4.36 4.28
N ALA A 208 -9.15 -5.49 3.96
CA ALA A 208 -7.74 -5.53 3.61
C ALA A 208 -7.44 -4.92 2.23
N LYS A 209 -8.34 -5.03 1.26
CA LYS A 209 -8.15 -4.52 -0.11
C LYS A 209 -7.83 -3.02 -0.14
N PRO A 210 -8.70 -2.12 0.37
CA PRO A 210 -8.43 -0.69 0.35
C PRO A 210 -7.21 -0.30 1.18
N TRP A 211 -6.83 -1.08 2.19
CA TRP A 211 -5.62 -0.81 2.98
C TRP A 211 -4.33 -1.24 2.28
N PHE A 212 -4.27 -2.48 1.79
CA PHE A 212 -3.02 -3.07 1.30
C PHE A 212 -2.72 -2.67 -0.15
N SER A 213 -3.75 -2.49 -1.00
CA SER A 213 -3.54 -2.10 -2.39
C SER A 213 -3.18 -0.61 -2.55
N THR A 214 -3.50 0.23 -1.56
CA THR A 214 -3.13 1.65 -1.59
C THR A 214 -2.01 1.99 -0.60
N LEU A 215 -1.50 0.99 0.13
CA LEU A 215 -0.58 1.19 1.25
C LEU A 215 -1.10 2.21 2.28
N PHE A 216 -2.40 2.13 2.58
CA PHE A 216 -3.15 3.00 3.51
C PHE A 216 -3.34 4.46 3.05
N VAL A 217 -3.05 4.78 1.78
CA VAL A 217 -3.43 6.07 1.19
C VAL A 217 -4.96 6.21 1.26
N GLY A 218 -5.43 7.38 1.71
CA GLY A 218 -6.85 7.70 1.91
C GLY A 218 -7.40 7.30 3.28
N THR A 219 -6.71 6.43 4.02
CA THR A 219 -7.09 6.05 5.39
C THR A 219 -6.30 6.80 6.45
N LEU A 220 -4.99 6.99 6.23
CA LEU A 220 -4.12 7.67 7.18
C LEU A 220 -3.73 9.06 6.69
N PRO A 221 -3.53 10.03 7.60
CA PRO A 221 -2.95 11.32 7.24
C PRO A 221 -1.55 11.15 6.64
N VAL A 222 -1.16 12.08 5.77
CA VAL A 222 0.07 11.99 4.95
C VAL A 222 1.34 11.78 5.80
N ASP A 223 1.46 12.43 6.96
CA ASP A 223 2.63 12.26 7.82
C ASP A 223 2.73 10.84 8.42
N TYR A 224 1.60 10.20 8.71
CA TYR A 224 1.52 8.82 9.18
C TYR A 224 1.88 7.86 8.05
N LEU A 225 1.36 8.14 6.85
CA LEU A 225 1.64 7.38 5.64
C LEU A 225 3.14 7.32 5.36
N HIS A 226 3.81 8.48 5.28
CA HIS A 226 5.25 8.54 5.03
C HIS A 226 6.04 7.77 6.09
N ARG A 227 5.65 7.90 7.36
CA ARG A 227 6.31 7.22 8.46
C ARG A 227 6.17 5.70 8.38
N ILE A 228 5.01 5.21 7.98
CA ILE A 228 4.76 3.80 7.74
C ILE A 228 5.54 3.31 6.52
N TRP A 229 5.60 4.09 5.44
CA TRP A 229 6.32 3.74 4.22
C TRP A 229 7.82 3.60 4.48
N ASP A 230 8.42 4.50 5.27
CA ASP A 230 9.83 4.39 5.72
C ASP A 230 10.12 3.01 6.31
N MET A 231 9.26 2.54 7.22
CA MET A 231 9.44 1.25 7.88
C MET A 231 8.97 0.07 7.02
N PHE A 232 7.98 0.26 6.14
CA PHE A 232 7.44 -0.77 5.25
C PHE A 232 8.51 -1.22 4.25
N LEU A 233 9.27 -0.28 3.70
CA LEU A 233 10.35 -0.61 2.77
C LEU A 233 11.47 -1.43 3.46
N TYR A 234 11.60 -1.33 4.79
CA TYR A 234 12.49 -2.14 5.60
C TYR A 234 11.89 -3.52 5.95
N GLU A 235 10.75 -3.55 6.66
CA GLU A 235 10.11 -4.74 7.24
C GLU A 235 9.30 -5.58 6.22
N GLY A 236 8.71 -4.92 5.21
CA GLY A 236 7.82 -5.53 4.22
C GLY A 236 6.40 -5.78 4.74
N VAL A 237 5.71 -6.74 4.12
CA VAL A 237 4.29 -7.08 4.35
C VAL A 237 3.88 -7.27 5.82
N PRO A 238 4.69 -7.87 6.73
CA PRO A 238 4.31 -7.96 8.15
C PRO A 238 3.97 -6.62 8.80
N LEU A 239 4.59 -5.52 8.35
CA LEU A 239 4.26 -4.19 8.85
C LEU A 239 2.85 -3.77 8.45
N LEU A 240 2.39 -4.08 7.23
CA LEU A 240 1.03 -3.73 6.80
C LEU A 240 -0.03 -4.38 7.69
N ILE A 241 0.20 -5.63 8.09
CA ILE A 241 -0.70 -6.33 9.04
C ILE A 241 -0.70 -5.63 10.40
N ARG A 242 0.48 -5.23 10.92
CA ARG A 242 0.58 -4.49 12.19
C ARG A 242 -0.10 -3.13 12.15
N VAL A 243 0.02 -2.40 11.04
CA VAL A 243 -0.68 -1.13 10.82
C VAL A 243 -2.19 -1.36 10.82
N GLY A 244 -2.68 -2.40 10.12
CA GLY A 244 -4.08 -2.79 10.16
C GLY A 244 -4.58 -3.11 11.57
N LEU A 245 -3.82 -3.88 12.36
CA LEU A 245 -4.15 -4.14 13.77
C LEU A 245 -4.20 -2.87 14.63
N THR A 246 -3.29 -1.93 14.38
CA THR A 246 -3.23 -0.65 15.08
C THR A 246 -4.46 0.19 14.78
N LEU A 247 -4.85 0.30 13.51
CA LEU A 247 -6.08 0.97 13.09
C LEU A 247 -7.31 0.35 13.76
N VAL A 248 -7.42 -0.98 13.73
CA VAL A 248 -8.51 -1.71 14.41
C VAL A 248 -8.54 -1.38 15.91
N GLN A 249 -7.39 -1.28 16.56
CA GLN A 249 -7.32 -0.92 17.98
C GLN A 249 -7.74 0.54 18.24
N CYS A 250 -7.31 1.48 17.38
CA CYS A 250 -7.67 2.90 17.47
C CYS A 250 -9.18 3.11 17.41
N VAL A 251 -9.86 2.45 16.48
CA VAL A 251 -11.32 2.59 16.29
C VAL A 251 -12.13 1.46 16.93
N ARG A 252 -11.51 0.67 17.82
CA ARG A 252 -12.12 -0.50 18.47
C ARG A 252 -13.52 -0.22 19.04
N HIS A 253 -13.64 0.86 19.81
CA HIS A 253 -14.89 1.20 20.48
C HIS A 253 -16.01 1.52 19.48
N LEU A 254 -15.68 2.20 18.37
CA LEU A 254 -16.60 2.51 17.28
C LEU A 254 -17.02 1.24 16.53
N ILE A 255 -16.09 0.33 16.24
CA ILE A 255 -16.39 -0.97 15.61
C ILE A 255 -17.40 -1.75 16.44
N LEU A 256 -17.20 -1.84 17.76
CA LEU A 256 -18.11 -2.58 18.64
C LEU A 256 -19.53 -1.99 18.68
N GLN A 257 -19.64 -0.67 18.51
CA GLN A 257 -20.90 0.06 18.45
C GLN A 257 -21.55 0.08 17.06
N ALA A 258 -20.79 -0.22 16.00
CA ALA A 258 -21.30 -0.20 14.63
C ALA A 258 -22.52 -1.11 14.46
N THR A 259 -23.57 -0.59 13.84
CA THR A 259 -24.85 -1.30 13.66
C THR A 259 -24.95 -2.02 12.32
N SER A 260 -24.09 -1.67 11.36
CA SER A 260 -24.05 -2.28 10.02
C SER A 260 -22.62 -2.41 9.49
N GLU A 261 -22.45 -3.13 8.38
CA GLU A 261 -21.18 -3.26 7.66
C GLU A 261 -20.68 -1.88 7.20
N GLU A 262 -21.56 -1.05 6.63
CA GLU A 262 -21.20 0.26 6.09
C GLU A 262 -20.64 1.18 7.17
N VAL A 263 -21.27 1.20 8.35
CA VAL A 263 -20.80 2.02 9.49
C VAL A 263 -19.45 1.51 10.00
N ALA A 264 -19.25 0.19 10.09
CA ALA A 264 -17.97 -0.36 10.51
C ALA A 264 -16.85 -0.06 9.48
N MET A 265 -17.16 -0.16 8.20
CA MET A 265 -16.23 0.17 7.11
C MET A 265 -15.88 1.65 7.10
N GLU A 266 -16.84 2.54 7.34
CA GLU A 266 -16.58 3.99 7.46
C GLU A 266 -15.53 4.27 8.55
N TYR A 267 -15.70 3.71 9.75
CA TYR A 267 -14.72 3.89 10.83
C TYR A 267 -13.34 3.29 10.53
N LEU A 268 -13.29 2.20 9.77
CA LEU A 268 -12.03 1.53 9.40
C LEU A 268 -11.29 2.28 8.28
N LEU A 269 -12.01 2.82 7.31
CA LEU A 269 -11.43 3.51 6.15
C LEU A 269 -11.20 4.99 6.39
N HIS A 270 -11.99 5.61 7.25
CA HIS A 270 -11.94 7.04 7.59
C HIS A 270 -11.93 7.22 9.13
N PRO A 271 -10.89 6.71 9.83
CA PRO A 271 -10.83 6.81 11.28
C PRO A 271 -10.80 8.28 11.73
N PRO A 272 -11.64 8.70 12.69
CA PRO A 272 -11.57 10.05 13.24
C PRO A 272 -10.17 10.33 13.79
N LEU A 273 -9.61 11.52 13.52
CA LEU A 273 -8.25 11.88 13.96
C LEU A 273 -8.06 11.75 15.47
N ALA A 274 -9.11 12.02 16.25
CA ALA A 274 -9.10 11.86 17.70
C ALA A 274 -8.91 10.40 18.19
N CYS A 275 -9.15 9.41 17.34
CA CYS A 275 -8.91 8.00 17.63
C CYS A 275 -7.47 7.58 17.33
N LEU A 276 -6.75 8.34 16.51
CA LEU A 276 -5.35 8.06 16.19
C LEU A 276 -4.45 8.62 17.32
N PRO A 277 -3.30 8.00 17.57
CA PRO A 277 -2.27 8.58 18.44
C PRO A 277 -1.89 9.97 17.95
N SER A 278 -1.47 10.86 18.85
CA SER A 278 -1.21 12.27 18.51
C SER A 278 -0.08 12.51 17.51
N THR A 279 0.80 11.53 17.30
CA THR A 279 1.92 11.64 16.35
C THR A 279 2.09 10.37 15.53
N ALA A 280 2.64 10.52 14.33
CA ALA A 280 2.99 9.42 13.45
C ALA A 280 4.01 8.46 14.08
N ASP A 281 4.96 8.96 14.88
CA ASP A 281 5.93 8.13 15.60
C ASP A 281 5.26 7.28 16.68
N THR A 282 4.33 7.85 17.45
CA THR A 282 3.56 7.08 18.44
C THR A 282 2.74 5.98 17.75
N PHE A 283 2.09 6.31 16.61
CA PHE A 283 1.36 5.32 15.82
C PHE A 283 2.28 4.20 15.32
N LEU A 284 3.45 4.53 14.74
CA LEU A 284 4.40 3.53 14.28
C LEU A 284 4.90 2.65 15.44
N ASN A 285 5.25 3.24 16.58
CA ASN A 285 5.71 2.49 17.75
C ASN A 285 4.63 1.53 18.26
N GLN A 286 3.37 1.98 18.28
CA GLN A 286 2.24 1.11 18.62
C GLN A 286 2.12 -0.04 17.61
N ALA A 287 2.22 0.23 16.30
CA ALA A 287 2.20 -0.81 15.28
C ALA A 287 3.33 -1.82 15.48
N LEU A 288 4.56 -1.37 15.71
CA LEU A 288 5.71 -2.23 15.97
C LEU A 288 5.57 -3.06 17.27
N SER A 289 4.76 -2.59 18.22
CA SER A 289 4.48 -3.31 19.48
C SER A 289 3.40 -4.40 19.36
N MET A 290 2.67 -4.45 18.23
CA MET A 290 1.60 -5.44 18.01
C MET A 290 2.11 -6.87 18.12
N LYS A 291 1.34 -7.75 18.77
CA LYS A 291 1.69 -9.16 18.97
C LYS A 291 1.57 -9.91 17.64
N LEU A 292 2.62 -9.85 16.85
CA LEU A 292 2.76 -10.52 15.56
C LEU A 292 4.24 -10.78 15.30
N LYS A 293 4.65 -12.05 15.21
CA LYS A 293 6.03 -12.41 14.86
C LYS A 293 6.20 -12.47 13.35
N ASP A 294 7.24 -11.85 12.82
CA ASP A 294 7.46 -11.81 11.36
C ASP A 294 7.64 -13.20 10.75
N ASP A 295 8.37 -14.08 11.43
CA ASP A 295 8.60 -15.44 10.96
C ASP A 295 7.30 -16.24 10.90
N ASP A 296 6.37 -16.01 11.83
CA ASP A 296 5.07 -16.67 11.83
C ASP A 296 4.21 -16.15 10.67
N VAL A 297 4.20 -14.84 10.42
CA VAL A 297 3.52 -14.25 9.25
C VAL A 297 4.09 -14.85 7.96
N ARG A 298 5.41 -14.87 7.78
CA ARG A 298 6.04 -15.41 6.57
C ARG A 298 5.71 -16.88 6.35
N LYS A 299 5.80 -17.71 7.41
CA LYS A 299 5.45 -19.14 7.35
C LYS A 299 3.97 -19.36 7.05
N GLN A 300 3.08 -18.62 7.72
CA GLN A 300 1.64 -18.74 7.51
C GLN A 300 1.24 -18.25 6.11
N ARG A 301 1.88 -17.20 5.58
CA ARG A 301 1.68 -16.70 4.21
C ARG A 301 1.93 -17.78 3.17
N ILE A 302 3.11 -18.42 3.21
CA ILE A 302 3.47 -19.53 2.31
C ILE A 302 2.48 -20.71 2.46
N LYS A 303 2.15 -21.06 3.70
CA LYS A 303 1.21 -22.16 3.98
C LYS A 303 -0.18 -21.88 3.40
N MET A 304 -0.72 -20.69 3.63
CA MET A 304 -2.04 -20.30 3.13
C MET A 304 -2.06 -20.21 1.61
N GLU A 305 -1.04 -19.61 1.01
CA GLU A 305 -0.90 -19.52 -0.44
C GLU A 305 -0.92 -20.91 -1.10
N SER A 306 -0.16 -21.87 -0.55
CA SER A 306 -0.14 -23.25 -1.04
C SER A 306 -1.50 -23.94 -0.93
N ARG A 307 -2.25 -23.68 0.15
CA ARG A 307 -3.58 -24.26 0.39
C ARG A 307 -4.61 -23.70 -0.60
N LEU A 308 -4.63 -22.39 -0.79
CA LEU A 308 -5.57 -21.73 -1.68
C LEU A 308 -5.29 -22.08 -3.14
N LYS A 309 -4.02 -22.12 -3.58
CA LYS A 309 -3.66 -22.58 -4.94
C LYS A 309 -4.19 -23.99 -5.24
N ARG A 310 -4.10 -24.92 -4.27
CA ARG A 310 -4.66 -26.27 -4.41
C ARG A 310 -6.17 -26.26 -4.54
N GLN A 311 -6.87 -25.43 -3.76
CA GLN A 311 -8.34 -25.32 -3.81
C GLN A 311 -8.84 -24.72 -5.13
N THR A 312 -8.14 -23.71 -5.65
CA THR A 312 -8.46 -23.09 -6.95
C THR A 312 -8.23 -24.07 -8.11
N GLN A 313 -7.12 -24.82 -8.07
CA GLN A 313 -6.86 -25.88 -9.06
C GLN A 313 -7.90 -27.00 -9.00
N SER A 314 -8.26 -27.50 -7.81
CA SER A 314 -9.28 -28.54 -7.68
C SER A 314 -10.66 -28.06 -8.17
N ARG A 315 -11.02 -26.79 -7.93
CA ARG A 315 -12.26 -26.19 -8.45
C ARG A 315 -12.25 -26.14 -9.98
N SER A 316 -11.16 -25.68 -10.59
CA SER A 316 -11.03 -25.60 -12.05
C SER A 316 -11.15 -26.97 -12.75
N LEU A 317 -10.61 -28.02 -12.13
CA LEU A 317 -10.72 -29.40 -12.63
C LEU A 317 -12.15 -29.94 -12.49
N SER A 318 -12.85 -29.61 -11.39
CA SER A 318 -14.25 -30.00 -11.20
C SER A 318 -15.21 -29.31 -12.17
N THR A 319 -15.00 -28.03 -12.47
CA THR A 319 -15.80 -27.28 -13.46
C THR A 319 -15.60 -27.79 -14.89
N ASN A 320 -14.37 -28.19 -15.25
CA ASN A 320 -14.08 -28.78 -16.55
C ASN A 320 -14.68 -30.19 -16.70
N ALA A 321 -14.72 -30.98 -15.62
CA ALA A 321 -15.38 -32.28 -15.61
C ALA A 321 -16.91 -32.19 -15.76
N SER A 322 -17.55 -31.18 -15.16
CA SER A 322 -18.99 -30.93 -15.33
C SER A 322 -19.35 -30.36 -16.71
N GLY A 323 -18.43 -29.67 -17.39
CA GLY A 323 -18.62 -29.12 -18.74
C GLY A 323 -18.56 -30.17 -19.86
N MET A 324 -18.03 -31.37 -19.61
CA MET A 324 -17.93 -32.46 -20.59
C MET A 324 -19.13 -33.42 -20.61
N GLN A 325 -20.20 -33.17 -19.83
CA GLN A 325 -21.36 -34.08 -19.73
C GLN A 325 -22.62 -33.69 -20.51
N THR A 326 -22.62 -32.64 -21.35
CA THR A 326 -23.78 -32.32 -22.19
C THR A 326 -23.38 -32.05 -23.65
N ALA A 327 -23.08 -33.13 -24.38
CA ALA A 327 -23.13 -33.13 -25.84
C ALA A 327 -23.47 -34.55 -26.36
N SER A 328 -24.60 -35.11 -25.92
CA SER A 328 -25.22 -36.22 -26.65
C SER A 328 -25.95 -35.64 -27.86
N ILE A 329 -25.29 -35.65 -29.02
CA ILE A 329 -25.90 -35.33 -30.32
C ILE A 329 -26.87 -36.47 -30.66
N SER A 330 -28.17 -36.19 -30.60
CA SER A 330 -29.22 -37.10 -31.07
C SER A 330 -29.28 -37.06 -32.61
N LEU A 331 -29.05 -38.20 -33.26
CA LEU A 331 -29.26 -38.35 -34.71
C LEU A 331 -30.77 -38.45 -35.04
N PRO A 332 -31.26 -37.86 -36.15
CA PRO A 332 -32.65 -38.00 -36.56
C PRO A 332 -32.93 -39.38 -37.18
N LYS A 333 -34.08 -39.96 -36.85
CA LYS A 333 -34.59 -41.19 -37.50
C LYS A 333 -35.18 -40.83 -38.86
N ALA A 334 -34.79 -41.61 -39.87
CA ALA A 334 -35.34 -41.52 -41.23
C ALA A 334 -36.78 -42.05 -41.28
N SER A 335 -37.62 -41.35 -42.03
CA SER A 335 -38.91 -41.81 -42.56
C SER A 335 -38.84 -41.76 -44.08
#